data_AF-A0A0M8WXW2-F1
#
_entry.id   AF-A0A0M8WXW2-F1
#
_cell.length_a   1.000
_cell.length_b   1.000
_cell.length_c   1.000
_cell.angle_alpha   90.00
_cell.angle_beta   90.00
_cell.angle_gamma   90.00
#
_symmetry.space_group_name_H-M   'P 1'
#
loop_
_entity.id
_entity.type
_entity.pdbx_description
1 polymer ?
#
loop_
_entity_poly.entity_id
_entity_poly.type
_entity_poly.pdbx_seq_one_letter_code
_entity_poly.pdbx_strand_id
1 'polypeptide(L)'
;MGLHFHRNADGTTTGRNEANGFTVTHADEEEVKRQLYEDAGWAYTPPPPPVPPGFHRFSLVHDEFRASGFEDERYARLRARPPEGCVPVDWGCFALECERPGKTLLDAVAGTVAEVRREHGLVMNSLGVEKPQEWFDADSKNGYAATIVAHLVLMAADRARLLGYGRKDVVRLLDATGIE
;
A
#
# COMPACT_ATOMS: atom_id res chain seq x y z
N MET A 1 -14.36 -20.12 5.85
CA MET A 1 -15.39 -19.23 6.45
C MET A 1 -14.91 -17.82 6.25
N GLY A 2 -15.68 -17.02 5.51
CA GLY A 2 -15.38 -15.61 5.28
C GLY A 2 -16.63 -14.73 5.42
N LEU A 3 -16.41 -13.42 5.35
CA LEU A 3 -17.47 -12.42 5.26
C LEU A 3 -17.64 -12.06 3.78
N HIS A 4 -18.86 -12.17 3.26
CA HIS A 4 -19.19 -11.84 1.88
C HIS A 4 -19.99 -10.53 1.81
N PHE A 5 -19.65 -9.67 0.85
CA PHE A 5 -20.32 -8.39 0.63
C PHE A 5 -20.89 -8.33 -0.78
N HIS A 6 -22.12 -7.85 -0.92
CA HIS A 6 -22.78 -7.66 -2.20
C HIS A 6 -23.44 -6.30 -2.26
N ARG A 7 -23.14 -5.53 -3.30
CA ARG A 7 -23.79 -4.24 -3.56
C ARG A 7 -25.04 -4.46 -4.41
N ASN A 8 -26.19 -4.13 -3.85
CA ASN A 8 -27.50 -4.33 -4.48
C ASN A 8 -27.80 -3.24 -5.52
N ALA A 9 -28.71 -3.54 -6.44
CA ALA A 9 -29.12 -2.60 -7.49
C ALA A 9 -29.85 -1.35 -6.93
N ASP A 10 -30.42 -1.45 -5.73
CA ASP A 10 -31.09 -0.34 -5.03
C ASP A 10 -30.12 0.59 -4.28
N GLY A 11 -28.81 0.33 -4.37
CA GLY A 11 -27.75 1.12 -3.74
C GLY A 11 -27.39 0.70 -2.31
N THR A 12 -28.10 -0.26 -1.72
CA THR A 12 -27.74 -0.83 -0.41
C THR A 12 -26.62 -1.88 -0.54
N THR A 13 -25.98 -2.19 0.58
CA THR A 13 -25.02 -3.30 0.67
C THR A 13 -25.59 -4.40 1.56
N THR A 14 -25.48 -5.65 1.12
CA THR A 14 -25.78 -6.84 1.91
C THR A 14 -24.49 -7.54 2.30
N GLY A 15 -24.30 -7.76 3.59
CA GLY A 15 -23.24 -8.55 4.17
C GLY A 15 -23.74 -9.91 4.64
N ARG A 16 -22.94 -10.96 4.46
CA ARG A 16 -23.22 -12.31 4.97
C ARG A 16 -22.01 -12.92 5.65
N ASN A 17 -22.20 -13.42 6.86
CA ASN A 17 -21.23 -14.30 7.51
C ASN A 17 -21.52 -15.75 7.09
N GLU A 18 -20.56 -16.39 6.43
CA GLU A 18 -20.72 -17.77 5.97
C GLU A 18 -20.68 -18.80 7.10
N ALA A 19 -20.11 -18.45 8.25
CA ALA A 19 -19.92 -19.36 9.38
C ALA A 19 -21.23 -19.75 10.05
N ASN A 20 -22.13 -18.79 10.22
CA ASN A 20 -23.37 -18.91 10.98
C ASN A 20 -24.62 -18.52 10.17
N GLY A 21 -24.44 -18.03 8.93
CA GLY A 21 -25.52 -17.58 8.08
C GLY A 21 -26.11 -16.22 8.44
N PHE A 22 -25.50 -15.46 9.35
CA PHE A 22 -25.94 -14.11 9.70
C PHE A 22 -25.88 -13.20 8.47
N THR A 23 -26.92 -12.39 8.27
CA THR A 23 -27.04 -11.47 7.14
C THR A 23 -27.53 -10.11 7.62
N VAL A 24 -26.91 -9.05 7.13
CA VAL A 24 -27.29 -7.66 7.38
C VAL A 24 -27.35 -6.90 6.06
N THR A 25 -28.37 -6.08 5.86
CA THR A 25 -28.49 -5.18 4.71
C THR A 25 -28.63 -3.75 5.22
N HIS A 26 -27.80 -2.84 4.73
CA HIS A 26 -27.83 -1.44 5.12
C HIS A 26 -27.42 -0.51 3.96
N ALA A 27 -27.88 0.74 3.99
CA ALA A 27 -27.53 1.74 2.98
C ALA A 27 -26.09 2.23 3.10
N ASP A 28 -25.57 2.26 4.33
CA ASP A 28 -24.16 2.49 4.64
C ASP A 28 -23.40 1.16 4.65
N GLU A 29 -22.42 1.03 3.76
CA GLU A 29 -21.53 -0.13 3.66
C GLU A 29 -20.68 -0.35 4.92
N GLU A 30 -20.29 0.72 5.62
CA GLU A 30 -19.47 0.58 6.83
C GLU A 30 -20.26 -0.01 7.99
N GLU A 31 -21.55 0.30 8.06
CA GLU A 31 -22.44 -0.30 9.05
C GLU A 31 -22.64 -1.81 8.81
N VAL A 32 -22.70 -2.24 7.54
CA VAL A 32 -22.71 -3.66 7.16
C VAL A 32 -21.41 -4.35 7.62
N LYS A 33 -20.25 -3.72 7.38
CA LYS A 33 -18.95 -4.26 7.80
C LYS A 33 -18.86 -4.36 9.31
N ARG A 34 -19.19 -3.30 10.04
CA ARG A 34 -19.15 -3.25 11.50
C ARG A 34 -19.97 -4.39 12.12
N GLN A 35 -21.23 -4.54 11.70
CA GLN A 35 -22.12 -5.58 12.23
C GLN A 35 -21.65 -7.00 11.90
N LEU A 36 -21.08 -7.23 10.71
CA LEU A 36 -20.52 -8.53 10.35
C LEU A 36 -19.27 -8.89 11.17
N TYR A 37 -18.39 -7.92 11.42
CA TYR A 37 -17.20 -8.14 12.25
C TYR A 37 -17.60 -8.40 13.70
N GLU A 38 -18.55 -7.64 14.25
CA GLU A 38 -19.11 -7.86 15.58
C GLU A 38 -19.72 -9.26 15.72
N ASP A 39 -20.49 -9.70 14.72
CA ASP A 39 -21.07 -11.06 14.68
C ASP A 39 -20.01 -12.16 14.59
N ALA A 40 -18.93 -11.95 13.82
CA ALA A 40 -17.81 -12.87 13.73
C ALA A 40 -16.92 -12.88 15.00
N GLY A 41 -17.18 -11.99 15.97
CA GLY A 41 -16.34 -11.80 17.15
C GLY A 41 -14.97 -11.21 16.81
N TRP A 42 -14.85 -10.54 15.65
CA TRP A 42 -13.63 -9.92 15.17
C TRP A 42 -13.58 -8.44 15.57
N ALA A 43 -12.40 -7.94 15.89
CA ALA A 43 -12.21 -6.51 16.11
C ALA A 43 -12.46 -5.76 14.80
N TYR A 44 -13.46 -4.86 14.79
CA TYR A 44 -13.70 -3.95 13.69
C TYR A 44 -12.89 -2.67 13.90
N THR A 45 -11.99 -2.38 12.96
CA THR A 45 -11.30 -1.10 12.89
C THR A 45 -11.99 -0.25 11.82
N PRO A 46 -12.64 0.87 12.18
CA PRO A 46 -13.28 1.74 11.20
C PRO A 46 -12.25 2.27 10.19
N PRO A 47 -12.65 2.56 8.95
CA PRO A 47 -11.76 3.15 7.98
C PRO A 47 -11.23 4.49 8.51
N PRO A 48 -9.95 4.80 8.28
CA PRO A 48 -9.38 6.06 8.74
C PRO A 48 -10.09 7.25 8.07
N PRO A 49 -10.20 8.40 8.75
CA PRO A 49 -10.94 9.56 8.24
C PRO A 49 -10.41 10.03 6.87
N PRO A 50 -11.23 10.67 6.03
CA PRO A 50 -10.78 11.16 4.74
C PRO A 50 -9.65 12.18 4.92
N VAL A 51 -8.64 12.09 4.06
CA VAL A 51 -7.54 13.07 4.04
C VAL A 51 -8.01 14.41 3.49
N PRO A 52 -7.41 15.54 3.94
CA PRO A 52 -7.72 16.85 3.40
C PRO A 52 -7.50 16.93 1.87
N PRO A 53 -8.20 17.81 1.14
CA PRO A 53 -7.95 18.01 -0.28
C PRO A 53 -6.47 18.32 -0.57
N GLY A 54 -5.89 17.59 -1.53
CA GLY A 54 -4.47 17.73 -1.89
C GLY A 54 -3.51 16.91 -1.01
N PHE A 55 -4.00 16.22 0.02
CA PHE A 55 -3.24 15.20 0.75
C PHE A 55 -3.57 13.80 0.25
N HIS A 56 -2.60 12.91 0.38
CA HIS A 56 -2.70 11.51 -0.03
C HIS A 56 -2.22 10.63 1.13
N ARG A 57 -3.00 9.58 1.43
CA ARG A 57 -2.62 8.54 2.38
C ARG A 57 -2.01 7.36 1.63
N PHE A 58 -0.85 6.89 2.06
CA PHE A 58 -0.18 5.71 1.49
C PHE A 58 0.82 5.11 2.48
N SER A 59 1.23 3.89 2.21
CA SER A 59 2.29 3.23 2.95
C SER A 59 3.54 3.07 2.09
N LEU A 60 4.71 3.15 2.71
CA LEU A 60 5.99 2.85 2.09
C LEU A 60 6.65 1.72 2.88
N VAL A 61 7.10 0.69 2.19
CA VAL A 61 7.75 -0.48 2.79
C VAL A 61 9.18 -0.59 2.25
N HIS A 62 10.12 -0.84 3.14
CA HIS A 62 11.46 -1.27 2.75
C HIS A 62 11.47 -2.79 2.65
N ASP A 63 11.10 -3.28 1.47
CA ASP A 63 10.98 -4.70 1.17
C ASP A 63 12.36 -5.26 0.79
N GLU A 64 13.13 -5.62 1.82
CA GLU A 64 14.34 -6.42 1.67
C GLU A 64 14.03 -7.86 2.05
N PHE A 65 14.05 -8.75 1.05
CA PHE A 65 13.76 -10.18 1.16
C PHE A 65 14.64 -10.96 2.18
N ARG A 66 15.67 -10.33 2.74
CA ARG A 66 16.62 -10.94 3.69
C ARG A 66 16.65 -10.18 5.01
N ALA A 67 15.67 -10.48 5.86
CA ALA A 67 15.74 -10.42 7.32
C ALA A 67 16.19 -9.09 7.97
N SER A 68 15.82 -7.93 7.42
CA SER A 68 15.88 -6.68 8.18
C SER A 68 14.55 -6.43 8.89
N GLY A 69 14.51 -6.74 10.19
CA GLY A 69 13.36 -6.44 11.04
C GLY A 69 13.20 -4.94 11.29
N PHE A 70 12.03 -4.51 11.76
CA PHE A 70 11.73 -3.10 12.08
C PHE A 70 12.80 -2.43 12.98
N GLU A 71 13.41 -3.21 13.88
CA GLU A 71 14.41 -2.74 14.83
C GLU A 71 15.84 -2.62 14.28
N ASP A 72 16.10 -2.99 13.02
CA ASP A 72 17.44 -2.92 12.42
C ASP A 72 18.02 -1.50 12.53
N GLU A 73 19.30 -1.41 12.92
CA GLU A 73 20.01 -0.14 13.16
C GLU A 73 19.99 0.79 11.93
N ARG A 74 19.89 0.24 10.72
CA ARG A 74 19.77 1.03 9.49
C ARG A 74 18.55 1.96 9.51
N TYR A 75 17.47 1.56 10.19
CA TYR A 75 16.24 2.34 10.30
C TYR A 75 16.27 3.32 11.47
N ALA A 76 17.25 3.27 12.37
CA ALA A 76 17.26 4.06 13.61
C ALA A 76 17.11 5.57 13.35
N ARG A 77 17.79 6.10 12.32
CA ARG A 77 17.69 7.52 11.94
C ARG A 77 16.32 7.89 11.40
N LEU A 78 15.72 7.01 10.60
CA LEU A 78 14.39 7.21 9.99
C LEU A 78 13.28 7.05 11.03
N ARG A 79 13.46 6.16 12.02
CA ARG A 79 12.57 6.04 13.18
C ARG A 79 12.61 7.27 14.08
N ALA A 80 13.82 7.79 14.34
CA ALA A 80 13.99 8.95 15.19
C ALA A 80 13.49 10.26 14.54
N ARG A 81 13.58 10.36 13.21
CA ARG A 81 13.20 11.55 12.44
C ARG A 81 12.57 11.13 11.11
N PRO A 82 11.33 10.64 11.11
CA PRO A 82 10.63 10.33 9.88
C PRO A 82 10.30 11.61 9.10
N PRO A 83 10.07 11.51 7.78
CA PRO A 83 9.51 12.60 6.99
C PRO A 83 8.23 13.16 7.64
N GLU A 84 8.00 14.46 7.50
CA GLU A 84 6.79 15.10 8.05
C GLU A 84 5.53 14.40 7.51
N GLY A 85 4.58 14.08 8.40
CA GLY A 85 3.36 13.37 8.04
C GLY A 85 3.54 11.85 7.83
N CYS A 86 4.71 11.30 8.11
CA CYS A 86 4.96 9.86 8.10
C CYS A 86 5.24 9.31 9.51
N VAL A 87 4.72 8.12 9.80
CA VAL A 87 4.92 7.41 11.06
C VAL A 87 5.54 6.04 10.78
N PRO A 88 6.66 5.68 11.43
CA PRO A 88 7.20 4.33 11.37
C PRO A 88 6.25 3.31 12.00
N VAL A 89 5.98 2.23 11.28
CA VAL A 89 5.13 1.12 11.74
C VAL A 89 5.81 -0.23 11.48
N ASP A 90 5.57 -1.17 12.38
CA ASP A 90 6.07 -2.55 12.26
C ASP A 90 4.97 -3.42 11.63
N TRP A 91 5.19 -3.81 10.37
CA TRP A 91 4.32 -4.73 9.64
C TRP A 91 4.97 -6.13 9.50
N GLY A 92 5.90 -6.47 10.39
CA GLY A 92 6.83 -7.60 10.23
C GLY A 92 8.06 -7.23 9.37
N CYS A 93 8.08 -6.01 8.85
CA CYS A 93 9.18 -5.35 8.17
C CYS A 93 9.11 -3.84 8.46
N PHE A 94 10.14 -3.10 8.07
CA PHE A 94 10.12 -1.65 8.25
C PHE A 94 9.18 -0.97 7.25
N ALA A 95 8.17 -0.27 7.76
CA ALA A 95 7.23 0.48 6.98
C ALA A 95 6.99 1.89 7.53
N LEU A 96 6.47 2.76 6.68
CA LEU A 96 5.98 4.10 7.00
C LEU A 96 4.52 4.20 6.57
N GLU A 97 3.66 4.65 7.46
CA GLU A 97 2.33 5.15 7.13
C GLU A 97 2.39 6.67 6.96
N CYS A 98 2.00 7.16 5.79
CA CYS A 98 2.19 8.56 5.40
C CYS A 98 0.88 9.23 5.01
N GLU A 99 0.73 10.48 5.42
CA GLU A 99 -0.24 11.44 4.92
C GLU A 99 0.51 12.68 4.41
N ARG A 100 0.64 12.80 3.09
CA ARG A 100 1.52 13.79 2.47
C ARG A 100 0.79 14.63 1.43
N PRO A 101 1.12 15.93 1.32
CA PRO A 101 0.60 16.76 0.24
C PRO A 101 1.22 16.34 -1.10
N GLY A 102 0.45 16.46 -2.17
CA GLY A 102 0.93 16.22 -3.53
C GLY A 102 -0.13 16.54 -4.59
N LYS A 103 0.31 16.84 -5.81
CA LYS A 103 -0.63 17.06 -6.93
C LYS A 103 -1.41 15.78 -7.25
N THR A 104 -0.76 14.65 -7.06
CA THR A 104 -1.31 13.31 -7.22
C THR A 104 -0.72 12.38 -6.16
N LEU A 105 -1.30 11.19 -6.01
CA LEU A 105 -0.73 10.16 -5.14
C LEU A 105 0.71 9.80 -5.56
N LEU A 106 0.96 9.61 -6.86
CA LEU A 106 2.30 9.30 -7.38
C LEU A 106 3.31 10.42 -7.09
N ASP A 107 2.87 11.68 -7.13
CA ASP A 107 3.70 12.85 -6.78
C ASP A 107 4.08 12.85 -5.29
N ALA A 108 3.10 12.59 -4.41
CA ALA A 108 3.33 12.49 -2.96
C ALA A 108 4.27 11.32 -2.61
N VAL A 109 4.06 10.16 -3.23
CA VAL A 109 4.93 8.97 -3.08
C VAL A 109 6.34 9.27 -3.58
N ALA A 110 6.50 9.80 -4.80
CA ALA A 110 7.80 10.11 -5.38
C ALA A 110 8.57 11.13 -4.54
N GLY A 111 7.90 12.18 -4.05
CA GLY A 111 8.49 13.16 -3.15
C GLY A 111 9.01 12.54 -1.86
N THR A 112 8.22 11.64 -1.25
CA THR A 112 8.58 10.96 0.00
C THR A 112 9.72 9.97 -0.19
N VAL A 113 9.72 9.17 -1.27
CA VAL A 113 10.83 8.26 -1.60
C VAL A 113 12.12 9.04 -1.82
N ALA A 114 12.06 10.15 -2.57
CA ALA A 114 13.23 10.98 -2.82
C ALA A 114 13.77 11.66 -1.54
N GLU A 115 12.89 12.09 -0.64
CA GLU A 115 13.23 12.63 0.68
C GLU A 115 13.92 11.57 1.55
N VAL A 116 13.30 10.39 1.71
CA VAL A 116 13.88 9.28 2.49
C VAL A 116 15.24 8.88 1.95
N ARG A 117 15.40 8.77 0.63
CA ARG A 117 16.67 8.48 -0.01
C ARG A 117 17.72 9.54 0.29
N ARG A 118 17.38 10.82 0.13
CA ARG A 118 18.32 11.94 0.33
C ARG A 118 18.75 12.08 1.79
N GLU A 119 17.83 11.90 2.73
CA GLU A 119 18.07 12.21 4.15
C GLU A 119 18.49 11.00 4.98
N HIS A 120 18.11 9.80 4.55
CA HIS A 120 18.35 8.54 5.27
C HIS A 120 19.13 7.50 4.47
N GLY A 121 19.36 7.72 3.16
CA GLY A 121 20.09 6.77 2.32
C GLY A 121 19.33 5.48 2.03
N LEU A 122 18.02 5.45 2.25
CA LEU A 122 17.17 4.28 2.07
C LEU A 122 16.21 4.48 0.89
N VAL A 123 15.95 3.42 0.12
CA VAL A 123 14.99 3.46 -0.98
C VAL A 123 13.79 2.59 -0.61
N MET A 124 12.72 3.23 -0.13
CA MET A 124 11.45 2.54 0.09
C MET A 124 10.91 2.05 -1.25
N ASN A 125 10.85 0.73 -1.45
CA ASN A 125 10.72 0.07 -2.75
C ASN A 125 9.36 -0.62 -2.97
N SER A 126 8.45 -0.54 -1.99
CA SER A 126 7.12 -1.17 -2.05
C SER A 126 6.07 -0.28 -1.38
N LEU A 127 4.80 -0.41 -1.80
CA LEU A 127 3.63 0.19 -1.12
C LEU A 127 2.87 -0.83 -0.26
N GLY A 128 3.50 -1.96 0.11
CA GLY A 128 2.85 -3.00 0.90
C GLY A 128 1.95 -3.93 0.09
N VAL A 129 2.23 -4.10 -1.21
CA VAL A 129 1.60 -5.15 -2.01
C VAL A 129 1.99 -6.50 -1.41
N GLU A 130 1.03 -7.40 -1.21
CA GLU A 130 1.29 -8.69 -0.57
C GLU A 130 2.12 -9.61 -1.49
N LYS A 131 3.16 -10.23 -0.91
CA LYS A 131 3.97 -11.33 -1.49
C LYS A 131 4.71 -11.06 -2.82
N PRO A 132 5.31 -9.88 -3.06
CA PRO A 132 6.10 -9.64 -4.27
C PRO A 132 7.32 -10.58 -4.40
N GLN A 133 7.83 -11.11 -3.28
CA GLN A 133 8.91 -12.10 -3.25
C GLN A 133 8.56 -13.42 -3.94
N GLU A 134 7.28 -13.80 -3.98
CA GLU A 134 6.87 -15.03 -4.68
C GLU A 134 7.02 -14.89 -6.20
N TRP A 135 7.18 -13.65 -6.69
CA TRP A 135 7.37 -13.34 -8.10
C TRP A 135 8.86 -13.13 -8.43
N PHE A 136 9.76 -13.26 -7.46
CA PHE A 136 11.16 -12.96 -7.65
C PHE A 136 12.06 -14.00 -6.95
N ASP A 137 12.80 -14.76 -7.74
CA ASP A 137 13.95 -15.51 -7.21
C ASP A 137 15.18 -14.60 -7.26
N ALA A 138 15.45 -13.91 -6.16
CA ALA A 138 16.59 -12.99 -6.04
C ALA A 138 17.95 -13.68 -6.25
N ASP A 139 18.00 -15.02 -6.15
CA ASP A 139 19.20 -15.83 -6.31
C ASP A 139 19.40 -16.36 -7.74
N SER A 140 18.45 -16.17 -8.65
CA SER A 140 18.61 -16.53 -10.06
C SER A 140 18.24 -15.40 -11.02
N LYS A 141 19.28 -14.75 -11.59
CA LYS A 141 19.14 -13.84 -12.75
C LYS A 141 18.90 -14.63 -14.04
N ASN A 142 17.91 -15.52 -14.04
CA ASN A 142 17.50 -16.24 -15.24
C ASN A 142 16.57 -15.35 -16.10
N GLY A 143 16.32 -15.76 -17.34
CA GLY A 143 15.42 -15.01 -18.24
C GLY A 143 13.97 -14.90 -17.72
N TYR A 144 13.58 -15.73 -16.76
CA TYR A 144 12.24 -15.71 -16.17
C TYR A 144 12.04 -14.51 -15.24
N ALA A 145 13.01 -14.23 -14.34
CA ALA A 145 12.96 -13.03 -13.49
C ALA A 145 12.92 -11.73 -14.31
N ALA A 146 13.72 -11.65 -15.38
CA ALA A 146 13.71 -10.49 -16.29
C ALA A 146 12.36 -10.31 -17.00
N THR A 147 11.68 -11.41 -17.35
CA THR A 147 10.34 -11.37 -17.97
C THR A 147 9.30 -10.79 -17.00
N ILE A 148 9.39 -11.11 -15.71
CA ILE A 148 8.51 -10.57 -14.67
C ILE A 148 8.70 -9.06 -14.52
N VAL A 149 9.95 -8.57 -14.45
CA VAL A 149 10.23 -7.13 -14.42
C VAL A 149 9.62 -6.42 -15.63
N ALA A 150 9.85 -6.94 -16.83
CA ALA A 150 9.29 -6.36 -18.05
C ALA A 150 7.76 -6.34 -18.03
N HIS A 151 7.13 -7.43 -17.57
CA HIS A 151 5.68 -7.52 -17.44
C HIS A 151 5.11 -6.48 -16.47
N LEU A 152 5.72 -6.34 -15.29
CA LEU A 152 5.30 -5.37 -14.27
C LEU A 152 5.39 -3.93 -14.77
N VAL A 153 6.46 -3.58 -15.50
CA VAL A 153 6.61 -2.24 -16.08
C VAL A 153 5.54 -1.97 -17.15
N LEU A 154 5.25 -2.93 -18.02
CA LEU A 154 4.21 -2.79 -19.04
C LEU A 154 2.82 -2.66 -18.41
N MET A 155 2.51 -3.46 -17.41
CA MET A 155 1.25 -3.37 -16.67
C MET A 155 1.11 -2.04 -15.92
N ALA A 156 2.18 -1.58 -15.28
CA ALA A 156 2.20 -0.30 -14.58
C ALA A 156 1.92 0.86 -15.55
N ALA A 157 2.54 0.85 -16.74
CA ALA A 157 2.30 1.87 -17.76
C ALA A 157 0.86 1.89 -18.27
N ASP A 158 0.26 0.73 -18.57
CA ASP A 158 -1.13 0.66 -19.04
C ASP A 158 -2.13 1.07 -17.95
N ARG A 159 -1.94 0.59 -16.72
CA ARG A 159 -2.80 0.96 -15.57
C ARG A 159 -2.68 2.43 -15.20
N ALA A 160 -1.47 2.99 -15.25
CA ALA A 160 -1.25 4.42 -15.06
C ALA A 160 -2.09 5.24 -16.06
N ARG A 161 -2.05 4.86 -17.35
CA ARG A 161 -2.85 5.49 -18.39
C ARG A 161 -4.36 5.37 -18.12
N LEU A 162 -4.85 4.20 -17.72
CA LEU A 162 -6.27 3.98 -17.40
C LEU A 162 -6.74 4.82 -16.20
N LEU A 163 -5.85 5.10 -15.25
CA LEU A 163 -6.11 5.96 -14.09
C LEU A 163 -5.88 7.45 -14.36
N GLY A 164 -5.51 7.83 -15.60
CA GLY A 164 -5.28 9.22 -16.00
C GLY A 164 -3.89 9.76 -15.66
N TYR A 165 -2.96 8.92 -15.19
CA TYR A 165 -1.57 9.30 -14.99
C TYR A 165 -0.82 9.36 -16.33
N GLY A 166 0.04 10.37 -16.47
CA GLY A 166 0.90 10.51 -17.62
C GLY A 166 2.21 9.74 -17.45
N ARG A 167 2.92 9.50 -18.57
CA ARG A 167 4.28 8.94 -18.56
C ARG A 167 5.22 9.67 -17.60
N LYS A 168 5.11 11.01 -17.52
CA LYS A 168 5.96 11.84 -16.64
C LYS A 168 5.73 11.53 -15.15
N ASP A 169 4.52 11.15 -14.75
CA ASP A 169 4.24 10.76 -13.37
C ASP A 169 4.95 9.46 -13.00
N VAL A 170 4.88 8.48 -13.90
CA VAL A 170 5.55 7.17 -13.72
C VAL A 170 7.07 7.31 -13.73
N VAL A 171 7.62 8.11 -14.66
CA VAL A 171 9.07 8.35 -14.72
C VAL A 171 9.56 9.08 -13.48
N ARG A 172 8.82 10.07 -12.96
CA ARG A 172 9.19 10.74 -11.70
C ARG A 172 9.26 9.78 -10.51
N LEU A 173 8.34 8.82 -10.42
CA LEU A 173 8.41 7.79 -9.40
C LEU A 173 9.66 6.91 -9.55
N LEU A 174 10.00 6.53 -10.79
CA LEU A 174 11.23 5.78 -11.07
C LEU A 174 12.48 6.57 -10.68
N ASP A 175 12.57 7.84 -11.09
CA ASP A 175 13.69 8.73 -10.80
C ASP A 175 13.85 8.98 -9.27
N ALA A 176 12.75 8.95 -8.52
CA ALA A 176 12.77 9.08 -7.07
C ALA A 176 13.50 7.92 -6.38
N THR A 177 13.58 6.75 -7.00
CA THR A 177 14.34 5.61 -6.47
C THR A 177 15.85 5.85 -6.54
N GLY A 178 16.33 6.53 -7.59
CA GLY A 178 17.76 6.81 -7.80
C GLY A 178 18.59 5.57 -8.09
N ILE A 179 17.94 4.49 -8.52
CA ILE A 179 18.58 3.25 -8.96
C ILE A 179 19.03 3.46 -10.42
N GLU A 180 20.31 3.20 -10.69
CA GLU A 180 20.93 3.25 -12.03
C GLU A 180 21.16 1.84 -12.61
#